data_AF-A0A8D8F2C6-F1
#
_entry.id   AF-A0A8D8F2C6-F1
#
_cell.length_a   1.000
_cell.length_b   1.000
_cell.length_c   1.000
_cell.angle_alpha   90.00
_cell.angle_beta   90.00
_cell.angle_gamma   90.00
#
_symmetry.space_group_name_H-M   'P 1'
#
loop_
_entity.id
_entity.type
_entity.pdbx_description
1 polymer ?
#
loop_
_entity_poly.entity_id
_entity_poly.type
_entity_poly.pdbx_seq_one_letter_code
_entity_poly.pdbx_strand_id
1 'polypeptide(L)'
;GIQVIKMYAWEKPFAKLIKLARRLELKIVKKSAYVRGLYMTFLLFTTRTALFCTMMAMVLLGNDLTAAKVFVVAMYFGILANTMSAMFVRGIAEIAEAMVAMKRLQRFLEYEEKPGELPSVKDKFLQELGVNGDVS
;
A
#
# COMPACT_ATOMS: atom_id res chain seq x y z
N GLY A 1 -18.02 -25.57 2.26
CA GLY A 1 -17.87 -24.73 1.05
C GLY A 1 -17.76 -25.56 -0.22
N ILE A 2 -16.61 -26.19 -0.48
CA ILE A 2 -16.32 -26.84 -1.77
C ILE A 2 -17.12 -28.14 -2.02
N GLN A 3 -17.51 -28.85 -0.96
CA GLN A 3 -18.37 -30.06 -1.06
C GLN A 3 -19.78 -29.75 -1.59
N VAL A 4 -20.33 -28.58 -1.27
CA VAL A 4 -21.66 -28.13 -1.75
C VAL A 4 -21.63 -27.87 -3.26
N ILE A 5 -20.54 -27.27 -3.76
CA ILE A 5 -20.35 -26.99 -5.20
C ILE A 5 -20.28 -28.30 -6.02
N LYS A 6 -19.60 -29.32 -5.47
CA LYS A 6 -19.53 -30.66 -6.07
C LYS A 6 -20.87 -31.40 -6.01
N MET A 7 -21.60 -31.30 -4.90
CA MET A 7 -22.88 -31.98 -4.71
C MET A 7 -23.97 -31.48 -5.67
N TYR A 8 -23.96 -30.18 -6.00
CA TYR A 8 -24.91 -29.59 -6.95
C TYR A 8 -24.41 -29.54 -8.42
N ALA A 9 -23.23 -30.11 -8.74
CA ALA A 9 -22.60 -30.02 -10.07
C ALA A 9 -22.39 -28.57 -10.58
N TRP A 10 -22.21 -27.62 -9.66
CA TRP A 10 -22.01 -26.19 -9.96
C TRP A 10 -20.58 -25.84 -10.42
N GLU A 11 -19.71 -26.82 -10.65
CA GLU A 11 -18.32 -26.59 -11.06
C GLU A 11 -18.21 -25.79 -12.38
N LYS A 12 -19.06 -26.10 -13.37
CA LYS A 12 -19.08 -25.41 -14.67
C LYS A 12 -19.53 -23.95 -14.57
N PRO A 13 -20.67 -23.60 -13.93
CA PRO A 13 -21.05 -22.20 -13.76
C PRO A 13 -20.08 -21.43 -12.85
N PHE A 14 -19.52 -22.06 -11.81
CA PHE A 14 -18.55 -21.42 -10.93
C PHE A 14 -17.22 -21.13 -11.64
N ALA A 15 -16.74 -22.05 -12.47
CA ALA A 15 -15.57 -21.82 -13.33
C ALA A 15 -15.81 -20.67 -14.33
N LYS A 16 -17.03 -20.56 -14.88
CA LYS A 16 -17.42 -19.43 -15.76
C LYS A 16 -17.39 -18.10 -15.00
N LEU A 17 -17.88 -18.07 -13.76
CA LEU A 17 -17.86 -16.89 -12.91
C LEU A 17 -16.43 -16.45 -12.57
N ILE A 18 -15.56 -17.38 -12.15
CA ILE A 18 -14.14 -17.11 -11.88
C ILE A 18 -13.44 -16.59 -13.14
N LYS A 19 -13.71 -17.18 -14.31
CA LYS A 19 -13.13 -16.74 -15.58
C LYS A 19 -13.58 -15.32 -15.95
N LEU A 20 -14.83 -14.96 -15.65
CA LEU A 20 -15.34 -13.60 -15.86
C LEU A 20 -14.66 -12.62 -14.88
N ALA A 21 -14.61 -12.94 -13.59
CA ALA A 21 -13.94 -12.13 -12.57
C ALA A 21 -12.45 -11.90 -12.92
N ARG A 22 -11.73 -12.95 -13.31
CA ARG A 22 -10.34 -12.87 -13.75
C ARG A 22 -10.15 -11.98 -14.99
N ARG A 23 -11.10 -11.99 -15.94
CA ARG A 23 -11.06 -11.08 -17.11
C ARG A 23 -11.18 -9.62 -16.69
N LEU A 24 -12.05 -9.33 -15.73
CA LEU A 24 -12.22 -7.96 -15.21
C LEU A 24 -10.99 -7.49 -14.46
N GLU A 25 -10.44 -8.33 -13.58
CA GLU A 25 -9.20 -8.05 -12.84
C GLU A 25 -8.04 -7.78 -13.80
N LEU A 26 -7.81 -8.66 -14.78
CA LEU A 26 -6.76 -8.48 -15.79
C LEU A 26 -6.94 -7.20 -16.61
N LYS A 27 -8.18 -6.75 -16.86
CA LYS A 27 -8.43 -5.48 -17.55
C LYS A 27 -7.94 -4.29 -16.73
N ILE A 28 -8.15 -4.32 -15.41
CA ILE A 28 -7.70 -3.27 -14.48
C ILE A 28 -6.18 -3.32 -14.34
N VAL A 29 -5.62 -4.52 -14.13
CA VAL A 29 -4.16 -4.72 -14.02
C VAL A 29 -3.45 -4.24 -15.28
N LYS A 30 -3.96 -4.56 -16.46
CA LYS A 30 -3.39 -4.06 -17.73
C LYS A 30 -3.44 -2.54 -17.81
N LYS A 31 -4.56 -1.90 -17.49
CA LYS A 31 -4.66 -0.44 -17.47
C LYS A 31 -3.66 0.19 -16.49
N SER A 32 -3.55 -0.36 -15.28
CA SER A 32 -2.58 0.09 -14.28
C SER A 32 -1.13 -0.06 -14.79
N ALA A 33 -0.83 -1.19 -15.43
CA ALA A 33 0.49 -1.43 -16.02
C ALA A 33 0.81 -0.44 -17.14
N TYR A 34 -0.16 -0.10 -18.01
CA TYR A 34 0.04 0.93 -19.04
C TYR A 34 0.31 2.32 -18.44
N VAL A 35 -0.47 2.74 -17.45
CA VAL A 35 -0.27 4.03 -16.76
C VAL A 35 1.09 4.06 -16.07
N ARG A 36 1.46 2.98 -15.39
CA ARG A 36 2.77 2.85 -14.75
C ARG A 36 3.91 2.88 -15.76
N GLY A 37 3.76 2.19 -16.89
CA GLY A 37 4.73 2.21 -17.99
C GLY A 37 4.94 3.62 -18.54
N LEU A 38 3.84 4.33 -18.86
CA LEU A 38 3.88 5.71 -19.31
C LEU A 38 4.56 6.63 -18.28
N TYR A 39 4.20 6.51 -17.01
CA TYR A 39 4.83 7.26 -15.93
C TYR A 39 6.35 7.06 -15.89
N MET A 40 6.81 5.80 -15.97
CA MET A 40 8.25 5.48 -15.97
C MET A 40 8.96 6.06 -17.20
N THR A 41 8.34 6.00 -18.37
CA THR A 41 8.93 6.59 -19.60
C THR A 41 9.02 8.11 -19.51
N PHE A 42 7.99 8.77 -18.97
CA PHE A 42 8.01 10.22 -18.76
C PHE A 42 9.07 10.62 -17.75
N LEU A 43 9.19 9.90 -16.63
CA LEU A 43 10.19 10.18 -15.61
C LEU A 43 11.62 10.10 -16.16
N LEU A 44 11.91 9.07 -16.97
CA LEU A 44 13.19 8.93 -17.65
C LEU A 44 13.42 10.07 -18.65
N PHE A 45 12.43 10.37 -19.50
CA PHE A 45 12.53 11.43 -20.49
C PHE A 45 12.76 12.80 -19.86
N THR A 46 11.96 13.17 -18.86
CA THR A 46 12.06 14.46 -18.15
C THR A 46 13.45 14.65 -17.54
N THR A 47 14.02 13.61 -16.90
CA THR A 47 15.35 13.70 -16.28
C THR A 47 16.45 13.92 -17.34
N ARG A 48 16.36 13.24 -18.48
CA ARG A 48 17.31 13.40 -19.60
C ARG A 48 17.19 14.77 -20.27
N THR A 49 15.96 15.25 -20.47
CA THR A 49 15.69 16.56 -21.05
C THR A 49 16.15 17.68 -20.12
N ALA A 50 15.90 17.57 -18.81
CA ALA A 50 16.39 18.53 -17.82
C ALA A 50 17.92 18.63 -17.84
N LEU A 51 18.61 17.48 -17.86
CA LEU A 51 20.06 17.43 -17.99
C LEU A 51 20.54 18.15 -19.26
N PHE A 52 19.95 17.83 -20.42
CA PHE A 52 20.29 18.48 -21.68
C PHE A 52 20.08 19.99 -21.63
N CYS A 53 18.95 20.46 -21.09
CA CYS A 53 18.66 21.88 -20.92
C CYS A 53 19.68 22.56 -20.01
N THR A 54 20.12 21.92 -18.91
CA THR A 54 21.15 22.50 -18.04
C THR A 54 22.52 22.61 -18.73
N MET A 55 22.91 21.60 -19.50
CA MET A 55 24.15 21.64 -20.27
C MET A 55 24.09 22.74 -21.34
N MET A 56 22.96 22.87 -22.03
CA MET A 56 22.72 23.96 -23.00
C MET A 56 22.82 25.34 -22.32
N ALA A 57 22.19 25.50 -21.15
CA ALA A 57 22.26 26.75 -20.39
C ALA A 57 23.70 27.10 -19.98
N MET A 58 24.51 26.13 -19.56
CA MET A 58 25.92 26.38 -19.21
C MET A 58 26.74 26.88 -20.40
N VAL A 59 26.48 26.37 -21.61
CA VAL A 59 27.12 26.86 -22.84
C VAL A 59 26.69 28.29 -23.15
N LEU A 60 25.40 28.59 -23.05
CA LEU A 60 24.85 29.93 -23.31
C LEU A 60 25.38 30.98 -22.32
N LEU A 61 25.66 30.57 -21.08
CA LEU A 61 26.26 31.42 -20.06
C LEU A 61 27.78 31.62 -20.26
N GLY A 62 28.37 31.05 -21.32
CA GLY A 62 29.80 31.18 -21.62
C GLY A 62 30.71 30.38 -20.68
N ASN A 63 30.17 29.37 -20.00
CA ASN A 63 30.94 28.57 -19.05
C ASN A 63 31.57 27.36 -19.76
N ASP A 64 32.84 27.06 -19.47
CA ASP A 64 33.52 25.91 -20.09
C ASP A 64 32.89 24.59 -19.66
N LEU A 65 32.40 23.83 -20.64
CA LEU A 65 31.91 22.46 -20.47
C LEU A 65 33.08 21.48 -20.33
N THR A 66 33.62 21.36 -19.12
CA THR A 66 34.55 20.28 -18.78
C THR A 66 33.79 18.99 -18.51
N ALA A 67 34.34 17.84 -18.93
CA ALA A 67 33.78 16.52 -18.67
C ALA A 67 33.47 16.28 -17.17
N ALA A 68 34.32 16.79 -16.28
CA ALA A 68 34.12 16.71 -14.83
C ALA A 68 32.80 17.38 -14.37
N LYS A 69 32.49 18.58 -14.86
CA LYS A 69 31.26 19.31 -14.51
C LYS A 69 30.02 18.58 -15.00
N VAL A 70 30.07 18.08 -16.24
CA VAL A 70 28.95 17.33 -16.85
C VAL A 70 28.65 16.06 -16.06
N PHE A 71 29.68 15.32 -15.67
CA PHE A 71 29.51 14.09 -14.89
C PHE A 71 28.89 14.38 -13.52
N VAL A 72 29.38 15.41 -12.82
CA VAL A 72 28.85 15.85 -11.53
C VAL A 72 27.38 16.26 -11.63
N VAL A 73 27.02 17.07 -12.63
CA VAL A 73 25.64 17.52 -12.85
C VAL A 73 24.72 16.33 -13.16
N ALA A 74 25.16 15.39 -14.00
CA ALA A 74 24.41 14.18 -14.30
C ALA A 74 24.15 13.32 -13.06
N MET A 75 25.15 13.17 -12.18
CA MET A 75 24.99 12.47 -10.90
C MET A 75 24.00 13.18 -9.98
N TYR A 76 24.11 14.50 -9.83
CA TYR A 76 23.19 15.30 -9.01
C TYR A 76 21.75 15.17 -9.49
N PHE A 77 21.49 15.26 -10.79
CA PHE A 77 20.15 15.07 -11.34
C PHE A 77 19.61 13.66 -11.10
N GLY A 78 20.46 12.62 -11.17
CA GLY A 78 20.07 11.25 -10.84
C GLY A 78 19.65 11.09 -9.37
N ILE A 79 20.45 11.64 -8.45
CA ILE A 79 20.15 11.61 -7.01
C ILE A 79 18.88 12.42 -6.72
N LEU A 80 18.77 13.63 -7.26
CA LEU A 80 17.65 14.53 -7.03
C LEU A 80 16.33 13.94 -7.55
N ALA A 81 16.35 13.34 -8.76
CA ALA A 81 15.18 12.67 -9.30
C ALA A 81 14.73 11.51 -8.39
N ASN A 82 15.67 10.70 -7.89
CA ASN A 82 15.33 9.60 -6.99
C ASN A 82 14.77 10.09 -5.63
N THR A 83 15.42 11.07 -5.01
CA THR A 83 15.00 11.58 -3.69
C THR A 83 13.68 12.34 -3.76
N MET A 84 13.53 13.26 -4.73
CA MET A 84 12.33 14.10 -4.85
C MET A 84 11.15 13.36 -5.49
N SER A 85 11.37 12.56 -6.54
CA SER A 85 10.26 11.92 -7.25
C SER A 85 9.84 10.60 -6.63
N ALA A 86 10.76 9.82 -6.04
CA ALA A 86 10.42 8.52 -5.47
C ALA A 86 10.26 8.57 -3.95
N MET A 87 11.31 8.97 -3.23
CA MET A 87 11.30 8.88 -1.76
C MET A 87 10.33 9.88 -1.12
N PHE A 88 10.34 11.13 -1.57
CA PHE A 88 9.47 12.17 -1.01
C PHE A 88 7.98 11.90 -1.25
N VAL A 89 7.61 11.57 -2.49
CA VAL A 89 6.22 11.22 -2.85
C VAL A 89 5.74 9.99 -2.07
N ARG A 90 6.59 8.97 -1.95
CA ARG A 90 6.28 7.77 -1.17
C ARG A 90 6.12 8.09 0.32
N GLY A 91 7.01 8.91 0.89
CA GLY A 91 6.92 9.32 2.29
C GLY A 91 5.61 10.01 2.62
N ILE A 92 5.11 10.88 1.73
CA ILE A 92 3.78 11.52 1.90
C ILE A 92 2.66 10.48 1.96
N ALA A 93 2.69 9.48 1.07
CA ALA A 93 1.70 8.41 1.05
C ALA A 93 1.76 7.55 2.34
N GLU A 94 2.97 7.19 2.79
CA GLU A 94 3.17 6.42 4.01
C GLU A 94 2.68 7.18 5.26
N ILE A 95 2.91 8.50 5.33
CA ILE A 95 2.38 9.34 6.41
C ILE A 95 0.85 9.36 6.38
N ALA A 96 0.23 9.48 5.20
CA ALA A 96 -1.23 9.44 5.05
C ALA A 96 -1.82 8.11 5.51
N GLU A 97 -1.20 6.99 5.12
CA GLU A 97 -1.59 5.65 5.56
C GLU A 97 -1.43 5.48 7.08
N ALA A 98 -0.31 5.95 7.63
CA ALA A 98 -0.05 5.91 9.07
C ALA A 98 -1.10 6.72 9.87
N MET A 99 -1.48 7.91 9.40
CA MET A 99 -2.53 8.71 10.04
C MET A 99 -3.89 7.98 10.07
N VAL A 100 -4.29 7.35 8.96
CA VAL A 100 -5.53 6.58 8.90
C VAL A 100 -5.47 5.34 9.79
N ALA A 101 -4.33 4.65 9.82
CA ALA A 101 -4.10 3.49 10.68
C ALA A 101 -4.19 3.87 12.16
N MET A 102 -3.56 4.97 12.57
CA MET A 102 -3.62 5.50 13.93
C MET A 102 -5.06 5.87 14.33
N LYS A 103 -5.82 6.53 13.45
CA LYS A 103 -7.22 6.86 13.71
C LYS A 103 -8.10 5.62 13.91
N ARG A 104 -7.86 4.56 13.13
CA ARG A 104 -8.57 3.28 13.29
C ARG A 104 -8.23 2.61 14.62
N LEU A 105 -6.96 2.66 15.02
CA LEU A 105 -6.50 2.10 16.29
C LEU A 105 -7.11 2.87 17.47
N GLN A 106 -7.11 4.20 17.42
CA GLN A 106 -7.75 5.05 18.41
C GLN A 106 -9.24 4.70 18.56
N ARG A 107 -9.98 4.62 17.44
CA ARG A 107 -11.40 4.23 17.47
C ARG A 107 -11.60 2.82 18.05
N PHE A 108 -10.66 1.91 17.82
CA PHE A 108 -10.72 0.56 18.41
C PHE A 108 -10.57 0.58 19.93
N LEU A 109 -9.62 1.38 20.43
CA LEU A 109 -9.36 1.56 21.87
C LEU A 109 -10.49 2.30 22.60
N GLU A 110 -11.22 3.17 21.88
CA GLU A 110 -12.35 3.93 22.42
C GLU A 110 -13.67 3.14 22.42
N TYR A 111 -13.71 1.91 21.89
CA TYR A 111 -14.93 1.11 21.99
C TYR A 111 -15.22 0.77 23.46
N GLU A 112 -16.49 0.90 23.85
CA GLU A 112 -16.94 0.44 25.16
C GLU A 112 -16.56 -1.03 25.36
N GLU A 113 -15.88 -1.32 26.47
CA GLU A 113 -15.73 -2.69 26.96
C GLU A 113 -17.12 -3.27 27.08
N LYS A 114 -17.43 -4.28 26.25
CA LYS A 114 -18.66 -5.06 26.44
C LYS A 114 -18.62 -5.57 27.88
N PRO A 115 -19.64 -5.28 28.72
CA PRO A 115 -19.74 -5.93 30.02
C PRO A 115 -19.71 -7.42 29.74
N GLY A 116 -18.65 -8.07 30.24
CA GLY A 116 -18.40 -9.45 29.97
C GLY A 116 -19.57 -10.28 30.49
N GLU A 117 -20.32 -10.89 29.59
CA GLU A 117 -20.72 -12.29 29.76
C GLU A 117 -19.49 -13.18 29.56
N LEU A 118 -18.39 -12.85 30.24
CA LEU A 118 -17.41 -13.85 30.62
C LEU A 118 -18.00 -14.41 31.90
N PRO A 119 -18.55 -15.66 31.92
CA PRO A 119 -18.89 -16.29 33.18
C PRO A 119 -17.64 -16.16 34.03
N SER A 120 -17.75 -15.39 35.12
CA SER A 120 -16.59 -15.05 35.92
C SER A 120 -15.95 -16.40 36.26
N VAL A 121 -14.65 -16.55 36.01
CA VAL A 121 -13.97 -17.82 36.30
C VAL A 121 -14.18 -18.17 37.78
N LYS A 122 -14.41 -17.16 38.64
CA LYS A 122 -14.86 -17.36 40.02
C LYS A 122 -16.24 -18.03 40.12
N ASP A 123 -17.21 -17.69 39.28
CA ASP A 123 -18.57 -18.24 39.34
C ASP A 123 -18.58 -19.72 38.92
N LYS A 124 -17.81 -20.09 37.88
CA LYS A 124 -17.60 -21.50 37.51
C LYS A 124 -16.81 -22.28 38.57
N PHE A 125 -15.81 -21.65 39.19
CA PHE A 125 -14.99 -22.28 40.23
C PHE A 125 -15.75 -22.45 41.56
N LEU A 126 -16.61 -21.50 41.92
CA LEU A 126 -17.49 -21.58 43.09
C LEU A 126 -18.62 -22.61 42.87
N GLN A 127 -19.10 -22.77 41.63
CA GLN A 127 -20.08 -23.80 41.28
C GLN A 127 -19.46 -25.21 41.27
N GLU A 128 -18.20 -25.38 40.85
CA GLU A 128 -17.45 -26.65 40.98
C GLU A 128 -17.08 -26.99 42.43
N LEU A 129 -16.88 -26.00 43.29
CA LEU A 129 -16.58 -26.19 44.72
C LEU A 129 -17.80 -26.44 45.61
N GLY A 130 -19.03 -26.37 45.08
CA GLY A 130 -20.25 -26.73 45.79
C GLY A 130 -20.56 -25.85 47.02
N VAL A 131 -19.94 -24.68 47.15
CA VAL A 131 -20.19 -23.76 48.27
C VAL A 131 -21.40 -22.88 47.92
N ASN A 132 -22.59 -23.43 48.15
CA ASN A 132 -23.80 -22.63 48.27
C ASN A 132 -23.66 -21.79 49.54
N GLY A 133 -23.50 -20.48 49.39
CA GLY A 133 -23.47 -19.54 50.50
C GLY A 133 -24.86 -19.37 51.11
N ASP A 134 -25.31 -20.36 51.89
CA ASP A 134 -26.27 -20.15 52.96
C ASP A 134 -25.49 -19.62 54.17
N VAL A 135 -25.43 -18.30 54.36
CA VAL A 135 -25.54 -17.70 55.70
C VAL A 135 -26.10 -16.27 55.54
N SER A 136 -27.31 -16.09 56.10
CA SER A 136 -27.95 -14.90 56.68
C SER A 136 -27.54 -13.50 56.24
#